data_AF-A0A525C6S0-F1
#
_entry.id   AF-A0A525C6S0-F1
#
_cell.length_a   1.000
_cell.length_b   1.000
_cell.length_c   1.000
_cell.angle_alpha   90.00
_cell.angle_beta   90.00
_cell.angle_gamma   90.00
#
_symmetry.space_group_name_H-M   'P 1'
#
loop_
_entity.id
_entity.type
_entity.pdbx_description
1 polymer ?
#
loop_
_entity_poly.entity_id
_entity_poly.type
_entity_poly.pdbx_seq_one_letter_code
_entity_poly.pdbx_strand_id
1 'polypeptide(L)'
;ANTERSIRQIHQDLPILCFAGDHDPVGDFGSGVHKVVQMHRAAGARNLTLQLYAEGRHEMLNETNRLQVYTDIADWILQLV
;
A
#
# COMPACT_ATOMS: atom_id res chain seq x y z
N ALA A 1 -3.55 -3.09 16.10
CA ALA A 1 -4.28 -2.10 15.28
C ALA A 1 -3.34 -0.93 14.97
N ASN A 2 -3.51 -0.27 13.83
CA ASN A 2 -2.72 0.90 13.45
C ASN A 2 -3.02 2.07 14.40
N THR A 3 -1.99 2.73 14.95
CA THR A 3 -2.16 3.88 15.85
C THR A 3 -1.38 5.08 15.33
N GLU A 4 -1.85 6.28 15.64
CA GLU A 4 -1.09 7.49 15.30
C GLU A 4 0.31 7.50 15.93
N ARG A 5 0.41 7.03 17.18
CA ARG A 5 1.69 6.94 17.90
C ARG A 5 2.69 6.08 17.15
N SER A 6 2.29 4.89 16.68
CA SER A 6 3.18 3.99 15.95
C SER A 6 3.54 4.54 14.57
N ILE A 7 2.59 5.15 13.86
CA ILE A 7 2.84 5.68 12.51
C ILE A 7 3.78 6.90 12.56
N ARG A 8 3.66 7.77 13.57
CA ARG A 8 4.55 8.93 13.75
C ARG A 8 6.01 8.57 14.05
N GLN A 9 6.31 7.30 14.37
CA GLN A 9 7.69 6.83 14.56
C GLN A 9 8.39 6.53 13.24
N ILE A 10 7.66 6.48 12.13
CA ILE A 10 8.21 6.23 10.79
C ILE A 10 8.81 7.53 10.26
N HIS A 11 10.01 7.44 9.67
CA HIS A 11 10.67 8.59 9.07
C HIS A 11 9.84 9.19 7.94
N GLN A 12 9.65 10.52 7.93
CA GLN A 12 8.74 11.21 7.01
C GLN A 12 9.14 11.09 5.53
N ASP A 13 10.45 10.99 5.27
CA ASP A 13 10.98 10.86 3.91
C ASP A 13 11.09 9.40 3.44
N LEU A 14 10.82 8.41 4.30
CA LEU A 14 10.87 7.00 3.91
C LEU A 14 9.83 6.74 2.81
N PRO A 15 10.23 6.26 1.62
CA PRO A 15 9.27 5.85 0.60
C PRO A 15 8.46 4.64 1.06
N ILE A 16 7.14 4.71 0.92
CA ILE A 16 6.21 3.66 1.30
C ILE A 16 5.30 3.33 0.11
N LEU A 17 5.28 2.06 -0.26
CA LEU A 17 4.28 1.48 -1.16
C LEU A 17 3.27 0.69 -0.32
N CYS A 18 2.00 1.08 -0.41
CA CYS A 18 0.88 0.26 0.04
C CYS A 18 0.20 -0.33 -1.20
N PHE A 19 -0.01 -1.65 -1.22
CA PHE A 19 -0.78 -2.28 -2.29
C PHE A 19 -1.72 -3.36 -1.75
N ALA A 20 -2.85 -3.54 -2.42
CA ALA A 20 -3.85 -4.55 -2.07
C ALA A 20 -4.79 -4.83 -3.26
N GLY A 21 -5.58 -5.88 -3.17
CA GLY A 21 -6.73 -6.08 -4.04
C GLY A 21 -7.95 -5.30 -3.53
N ASP A 22 -8.79 -4.79 -4.44
CA ASP A 22 -10.02 -4.07 -4.05
C ASP A 22 -11.16 -5.00 -3.61
N HIS A 23 -11.04 -6.31 -3.87
CA HIS A 23 -11.93 -7.36 -3.37
C HIS A 23 -11.37 -8.11 -2.15
N ASP A 24 -10.36 -7.55 -1.48
CA ASP A 24 -9.86 -8.10 -0.22
C ASP A 24 -10.75 -7.67 0.98
N PRO A 25 -11.50 -8.59 1.63
CA PRO A 25 -12.29 -8.27 2.80
C PRO A 25 -11.44 -7.89 4.02
N VAL A 26 -10.17 -8.31 4.09
CA VAL A 26 -9.26 -7.94 5.19
C VAL A 26 -8.97 -6.44 5.16
N GLY A 27 -8.83 -5.89 3.95
CA GLY A 27 -8.65 -4.46 3.70
C GLY A 27 -9.95 -3.66 3.65
N ASP A 28 -11.09 -4.23 4.06
CA ASP A 28 -12.43 -3.66 3.89
C ASP A 28 -12.68 -3.22 2.43
N PHE A 29 -12.40 -4.12 1.48
CA PHE A 29 -12.58 -3.89 0.05
C PHE A 29 -11.88 -2.60 -0.43
N GLY A 30 -10.63 -2.43 0.01
CA GLY A 30 -9.78 -1.26 -0.27
C GLY A 30 -9.96 -0.07 0.68
N SER A 31 -11.12 0.08 1.33
CA SER A 31 -11.44 1.22 2.21
C SER A 31 -10.51 1.28 3.43
N GLY A 32 -10.20 0.13 4.03
CA GLY A 32 -9.30 0.00 5.16
C GLY A 32 -7.85 0.34 4.80
N VAL A 33 -7.41 -0.04 3.60
CA VAL A 33 -6.07 0.29 3.08
C VAL A 33 -5.97 1.80 2.81
N HIS A 34 -7.00 2.39 2.21
CA HIS A 34 -7.12 3.85 2.05
C HIS A 34 -7.01 4.57 3.40
N LYS A 35 -7.69 4.08 4.44
CA LYS A 35 -7.62 4.66 5.78
C LYS A 35 -6.19 4.66 6.34
N VAL A 36 -5.46 3.54 6.19
CA VAL A 36 -4.06 3.46 6.63
C VAL A 36 -3.19 4.47 5.88
N VAL A 37 -3.34 4.55 4.56
CA VAL A 37 -2.63 5.53 3.72
C VAL A 37 -2.90 6.96 4.21
N GLN A 38 -4.15 7.30 4.53
CA GLN A 38 -4.48 8.63 5.07
C GLN A 38 -3.86 8.87 6.46
N MET A 39 -3.77 7.85 7.31
CA MET A 39 -3.07 7.97 8.60
C MET A 39 -1.57 8.28 8.40
N HIS A 40 -0.91 7.66 7.43
CA HIS A 40 0.48 7.97 7.09
C HIS A 40 0.64 9.39 6.54
N ARG A 41 -0.26 9.84 5.66
CA ARG A 41 -0.25 11.22 5.15
C ARG A 41 -0.44 12.23 6.28
N ALA A 42 -1.40 12.00 7.17
CA ALA A 42 -1.65 12.85 8.33
C ALA A 42 -0.47 12.89 9.33
N ALA A 43 0.34 11.83 9.36
CA ALA A 43 1.57 11.77 10.16
C ALA A 43 2.79 12.41 9.48
N GLY A 44 2.66 12.91 8.24
CA GLY A 44 3.70 13.64 7.53
C GLY A 44 4.51 12.81 6.53
N ALA A 45 4.07 11.60 6.16
CA ALA A 45 4.73 10.83 5.11
C ALA A 45 4.69 11.58 3.77
N ARG A 46 5.86 11.80 3.17
CA ARG A 46 6.01 12.59 1.93
C ARG A 46 5.96 11.72 0.68
N ASN A 47 6.54 10.53 0.77
CA ASN A 47 6.69 9.60 -0.35
C ASN A 47 5.79 8.38 -0.13
N LEU A 48 4.50 8.51 -0.44
CA LEU A 48 3.50 7.47 -0.20
C LEU A 48 2.71 7.15 -1.47
N THR A 49 2.83 5.90 -1.92
CA THR A 49 2.13 5.34 -3.08
C THR A 49 1.08 4.34 -2.62
N LEU A 50 -0.11 4.38 -3.23
CA LEU A 50 -1.16 3.40 -3.05
C LEU A 50 -1.51 2.78 -4.40
N GLN A 51 -1.46 1.46 -4.49
CA GLN A 51 -1.87 0.69 -5.67
C GLN A 51 -2.97 -0.30 -5.28
N LEU A 52 -4.17 -0.14 -5.84
CA LEU A 52 -5.25 -1.10 -5.68
C LEU A 52 -5.47 -1.84 -6.99
N TYR A 53 -5.42 -3.17 -6.95
CA TYR A 53 -5.62 -4.01 -8.11
C TYR A 53 -7.09 -4.42 -8.20
N ALA A 54 -7.71 -4.07 -9.33
CA ALA A 54 -9.10 -4.40 -9.62
C ALA A 54 -9.32 -5.92 -9.60
N GLU A 55 -10.42 -6.34 -8.99
CA GLU A 55 -10.83 -7.73 -8.79
C GLU A 55 -9.90 -8.58 -7.91
N GLY A 56 -8.79 -8.01 -7.44
CA GLY A 56 -7.81 -8.70 -6.63
C GLY A 56 -8.34 -8.98 -5.22
N ARG A 57 -8.02 -10.15 -4.66
CA ARG A 57 -8.34 -10.47 -3.26
C ARG A 57 -7.11 -10.27 -2.38
N HIS A 58 -6.95 -11.11 -1.37
CA HIS A 58 -5.96 -10.91 -0.32
C HIS A 58 -4.51 -11.16 -0.79
N GLU A 59 -4.26 -12.25 -1.52
CA GLU A 59 -2.90 -12.68 -1.85
C GLU A 59 -2.42 -12.13 -3.19
N MET A 60 -2.33 -10.80 -3.35
CA MET A 60 -1.96 -10.17 -4.65
C MET A 60 -0.68 -10.71 -5.28
N LEU A 61 0.29 -11.15 -4.48
CA LEU A 61 1.53 -11.77 -4.98
C LEU A 61 1.32 -13.18 -5.57
N ASN A 62 0.19 -13.82 -5.29
CA ASN A 62 -0.20 -15.14 -5.78
C ASN A 62 -1.41 -15.12 -6.73
N GLU A 63 -2.07 -13.97 -6.87
CA GLU A 63 -3.23 -13.77 -7.74
C GLU A 63 -2.92 -14.05 -9.22
N THR A 64 -3.99 -14.15 -10.02
CA THR A 64 -3.87 -14.43 -11.46
C THR A 64 -3.06 -13.37 -12.23
N ASN A 65 -3.08 -12.12 -11.77
CA ASN A 65 -2.29 -11.01 -12.32
C ASN A 65 -0.94 -10.80 -11.63
N ARG A 66 -0.41 -11.78 -10.86
CA ARG A 66 0.85 -11.67 -10.11
C ARG A 66 2.04 -11.10 -10.90
N LEU A 67 2.14 -11.37 -12.20
CA LEU A 67 3.22 -10.80 -13.03
C LEU A 67 3.12 -9.29 -13.13
N GLN A 68 1.91 -8.74 -13.28
CA GLN A 68 1.66 -7.30 -13.20
C GLN A 68 2.07 -6.76 -11.83
N VAL A 69 1.65 -7.44 -10.75
CA VAL A 69 1.98 -7.03 -9.38
C VAL A 69 3.49 -6.99 -9.15
N TYR A 70 4.23 -7.98 -9.66
CA TYR A 70 5.69 -8.01 -9.57
C TYR A 70 6.33 -6.88 -10.36
N THR A 71 5.86 -6.61 -11.59
CA THR A 71 6.35 -5.52 -12.42
C THR A 71 6.09 -4.17 -11.75
N ASP A 72 4.87 -3.90 -11.27
CA ASP A 72 4.51 -2.65 -10.61
C ASP A 72 5.37 -2.40 -9.35
N ILE A 73 5.65 -3.45 -8.55
CA ILE A 73 6.54 -3.36 -7.39
C ILE A 73 7.99 -3.09 -7.82
N ALA A 74 8.48 -3.81 -8.83
CA ALA A 74 9.84 -3.63 -9.32
C ALA A 74 10.05 -2.23 -9.89
N ASP A 75 9.11 -1.75 -10.71
CA ASP A 75 9.13 -0.41 -11.30
C ASP A 75 9.08 0.66 -10.21
N TRP A 76 8.26 0.47 -9.17
CA TRP A 76 8.24 1.38 -8.02
C TRP A 76 9.60 1.44 -7.31
N ILE A 77 10.25 0.31 -7.07
CA ILE A 77 11.58 0.27 -6.44
C ILE A 77 12.63 0.95 -7.34
N LEU A 78 12.62 0.65 -8.64
CA LEU A 78 13.60 1.19 -9.58
C LEU A 78 13.48 2.70 -9.77
N GLN A 79 12.30 3.29 -9.54
CA GLN A 79 12.10 4.74 -9.55
C GLN A 79 12.64 5.47 -8.31
N LEU A 80 13.03 4.74 -7.24
CA LEU A 80 13.63 5.33 -6.04
C LEU A 80 15.14 5.55 -6.16
N VAL A 81 15.76 4.98 -7.19
CA VAL A 81 17.21 5.03 -7.47
C VAL A 81 17.51 6.17 -8.43
#